data_AF-A0A831UWX7-F1
#
_entry.id   AF-A0A831UWX7-F1
#
_cell.length_a   1.000
_cell.length_b   1.000
_cell.length_c   1.000
_cell.angle_alpha   90.00
_cell.angle_beta   90.00
_cell.angle_gamma   90.00
#
_symmetry.space_group_name_H-M   'P 1'
#
loop_
_entity.id
_entity.type
_entity.pdbx_description
1 polymer ?
#
loop_
_entity_poly.entity_id
_entity_poly.type
_entity_poly.pdbx_seq_one_letter_code
_entity_poly.pdbx_strand_id
1 'polypeptide(L)'
;MHSFSLTVVNTYSEIREAFHLWLESLEARAVSPNTIANYRECVGAFVAFLESELNLTTLDAVQPQHLRRWLIQRQQAGVSPETLHNAYRNPRAFWNWCLRERLTQNNPFERVEKPKAPPKLKPALTPEQVEQILHACEGRHWLQLRDRALVLLLLDTGLRIHEAHKLTVADARQGTLLIRGKGGKQRMVFLSPEVRLAINRYLKACPYPLQESSPLWQGEKGALTLNGLKNAVKAIGRRAGVRPLGAHAFRRTFATWSLRNGIDLEHLRQLMGHSDYTVLRQYLALVETDLKQAHAQHSPLRNLRKR
;
A
#
# COMPACT_ATOMS: atom_id res chain seq x y z
N MET A 1 7.12 -31.45 59.18
CA MET A 1 7.98 -31.18 58.01
C MET A 1 7.12 -31.26 56.76
N HIS A 2 6.81 -30.12 56.14
CA HIS A 2 6.21 -30.07 54.81
C HIS A 2 7.25 -29.48 53.87
N SER A 3 7.86 -30.34 53.04
CA SER A 3 8.75 -29.91 51.98
C SER A 3 7.92 -29.21 50.91
N PHE A 4 8.07 -27.89 50.82
CA PHE A 4 7.60 -27.13 49.67
C PHE A 4 8.48 -27.48 48.46
N SER A 5 7.89 -28.14 47.47
CA SER A 5 8.46 -28.25 46.13
C SER A 5 8.36 -26.89 45.46
N LEU A 6 9.48 -26.17 45.36
CA LEU A 6 9.59 -24.98 44.51
C LEU A 6 9.67 -25.40 43.05
N THR A 7 8.57 -25.24 42.32
CA THR A 7 8.56 -25.39 40.87
C THR A 7 9.17 -24.13 40.24
N VAL A 8 10.42 -24.21 39.80
CA VAL A 8 11.03 -23.14 38.99
C VAL A 8 10.38 -23.18 37.61
N VAL A 9 9.43 -22.29 37.35
CA VAL A 9 8.89 -22.08 36.00
C VAL A 9 9.94 -21.32 35.22
N ASN A 10 10.70 -22.03 34.40
CA ASN A 10 11.65 -21.40 33.48
C ASN A 10 10.83 -20.63 32.41
N THR A 11 10.75 -19.30 32.55
CA THR A 11 9.97 -18.39 31.69
C THR A 11 10.67 -18.04 30.38
N TYR A 12 11.78 -18.71 30.08
CA TYR A 12 12.58 -18.47 28.89
C TYR A 12 11.93 -19.07 27.64
N SER A 13 11.64 -18.21 26.65
CA SER A 13 11.21 -18.62 25.32
C SER A 13 12.28 -18.25 24.30
N GLU A 14 12.96 -19.27 23.78
CA GLU A 14 13.92 -19.17 22.69
C GLU A 14 13.27 -18.56 21.44
N ILE A 15 12.01 -18.91 21.15
CA ILE A 15 11.25 -18.34 20.02
C ILE A 15 11.08 -16.83 20.18
N ARG A 16 10.73 -16.37 21.40
CA ARG A 16 10.55 -14.94 21.69
C ARG A 16 11.86 -14.18 21.56
N GLU A 17 12.93 -14.73 22.11
CA GLU A 17 14.25 -14.11 22.00
C GLU A 17 14.69 -14.01 20.54
N ALA A 18 14.59 -15.11 19.78
CA ALA A 18 14.89 -15.11 18.36
C ALA A 18 14.06 -14.06 17.60
N PHE A 19 12.79 -13.89 17.96
CA PHE A 19 11.94 -12.85 17.38
C PHE A 19 12.43 -11.43 17.69
N HIS A 20 12.86 -11.16 18.93
CA HIS A 20 13.46 -9.87 19.30
C HIS A 20 14.75 -9.59 18.52
N LEU A 21 15.68 -10.55 18.50
CA LEU A 21 16.93 -10.47 17.72
C LEU A 21 16.66 -10.26 16.23
N TRP A 22 15.63 -10.90 15.69
CA TRP A 22 15.23 -10.70 14.31
C TRP A 22 14.80 -9.25 14.06
N LEU A 23 13.97 -8.67 14.93
CA LEU A 23 13.54 -7.27 14.79
C LEU A 23 14.72 -6.29 14.86
N GLU A 24 15.67 -6.51 15.77
CA GLU A 24 16.91 -5.74 15.85
C GLU A 24 17.73 -5.86 14.55
N SER A 25 17.82 -7.05 13.97
CA SER A 25 18.47 -7.27 12.66
C SER A 25 17.77 -6.53 11.50
N LEU A 26 16.46 -6.27 11.60
CA LEU A 26 15.73 -5.46 10.62
C LEU A 26 16.08 -3.97 10.78
N GLU A 27 16.17 -3.50 12.01
CA GLU A 27 16.53 -2.12 12.36
C GLU A 27 17.96 -1.81 11.92
N ALA A 28 18.92 -2.70 12.22
CA ALA A 28 20.32 -2.58 11.79
C ALA A 28 20.47 -2.50 10.26
N ARG A 29 19.57 -3.12 9.50
CA ARG A 29 19.53 -3.07 8.03
C ARG A 29 18.72 -1.90 7.47
N ALA A 30 18.33 -0.94 8.33
CA ALA A 30 17.52 0.23 7.97
C ALA A 30 16.23 -0.14 7.22
N VAL A 31 15.61 -1.27 7.57
CA VAL A 31 14.28 -1.62 7.05
C VAL A 31 13.29 -0.55 7.52
N SER A 32 12.36 -0.14 6.65
CA SER A 32 11.44 0.97 6.96
C SER A 32 10.64 0.69 8.25
N PRO A 33 10.40 1.71 9.11
CA PRO A 33 9.68 1.55 10.37
C PRO A 33 8.30 0.88 10.21
N ASN A 34 7.55 1.20 9.16
CA ASN A 34 6.25 0.57 8.88
C ASN A 34 6.36 -0.93 8.57
N THR A 35 7.43 -1.35 7.90
CA THR A 35 7.65 -2.78 7.62
C THR A 35 7.98 -3.52 8.91
N ILE A 36 8.79 -2.92 9.79
CA ILE A 36 9.11 -3.48 11.11
C ILE A 36 7.85 -3.55 11.97
N ALA A 37 7.02 -2.50 11.99
CA ALA A 37 5.75 -2.50 12.71
C ALA A 37 4.81 -3.62 12.22
N ASN A 38 4.70 -3.81 10.90
CA ASN A 38 3.90 -4.90 10.32
C ASN A 38 4.45 -6.29 10.71
N TYR A 39 5.77 -6.48 10.70
CA TYR A 39 6.37 -7.72 11.18
C TYR A 39 6.15 -7.92 12.67
N ARG A 40 6.29 -6.86 13.48
CA ARG A 40 6.07 -6.89 14.92
C ARG A 40 4.65 -7.36 15.25
N GLU A 41 3.66 -6.83 14.55
CA GLU A 41 2.26 -7.22 14.70
C GLU A 41 2.00 -8.65 14.19
N CYS A 42 2.35 -8.94 12.94
CA CYS A 42 2.00 -10.22 12.32
C CYS A 42 2.77 -11.41 12.89
N VAL A 43 4.09 -11.27 13.05
CA VAL A 43 4.94 -12.35 13.57
C VAL A 43 4.82 -12.43 15.08
N GLY A 44 4.65 -11.29 15.77
CA GLY A 44 4.39 -11.30 17.22
C GLY A 44 3.11 -12.06 17.56
N ALA A 45 2.04 -11.91 16.77
CA ALA A 45 0.82 -12.70 16.95
C ALA A 45 1.05 -14.21 16.73
N PHE A 46 1.91 -14.58 15.79
CA PHE A 46 2.27 -15.99 15.57
C PHE A 46 3.13 -16.55 16.72
N VAL A 47 4.11 -15.79 17.21
CA VAL A 47 4.92 -16.16 18.39
C VAL A 47 4.03 -16.33 19.62
N ALA A 48 3.11 -15.39 19.86
CA ALA A 48 2.15 -15.50 20.95
C ALA A 48 1.25 -16.74 20.83
N PHE A 49 0.81 -17.10 19.62
CA PHE A 49 0.05 -18.33 19.38
C PHE A 49 0.87 -19.59 19.74
N LEU A 50 2.14 -19.66 19.31
CA LEU A 50 3.01 -20.80 19.61
C LEU A 50 3.21 -20.98 21.12
N GLU A 51 3.42 -19.88 21.85
CA GLU A 51 3.69 -19.93 23.28
C GLU A 51 2.42 -20.12 24.11
N SER A 52 1.41 -19.27 23.91
CA SER A 52 0.24 -19.21 24.80
C SER A 52 -0.77 -20.31 24.51
N GLU A 53 -0.92 -20.73 23.25
CA GLU A 53 -1.92 -21.75 22.89
C GLU A 53 -1.31 -23.15 22.76
N LEU A 54 -0.04 -23.26 22.35
CA LEU A 54 0.61 -24.56 22.12
C LEU A 54 1.71 -24.89 23.15
N ASN A 55 2.06 -23.97 24.05
CA ASN A 55 3.16 -24.12 25.02
C ASN A 55 4.50 -24.51 24.37
N LEU A 56 4.76 -24.00 23.16
CA LEU A 56 6.00 -24.21 22.44
C LEU A 56 6.93 -23.03 22.68
N THR A 57 8.10 -23.30 23.23
CA THR A 57 9.10 -22.28 23.58
C THR A 57 10.40 -22.39 22.81
N THR A 58 10.65 -23.50 22.09
CA THR A 58 11.87 -23.76 21.31
C THR A 58 11.60 -23.84 19.80
N LEU A 59 12.56 -23.40 18.98
CA LEU A 59 12.39 -23.40 17.52
C LEU A 59 12.23 -24.83 16.95
N ASP A 60 12.95 -25.80 17.51
CA ASP A 60 12.93 -27.20 17.05
C ASP A 60 11.63 -27.94 17.40
N ALA A 61 10.87 -27.47 18.40
CA ALA A 61 9.58 -28.06 18.75
C ALA A 61 8.46 -27.68 17.76
N VAL A 62 8.67 -26.67 16.91
CA VAL A 62 7.64 -26.20 15.98
C VAL A 62 7.55 -27.10 14.76
N GLN A 63 6.41 -27.77 14.57
CA GLN A 63 6.17 -28.71 13.48
C GLN A 63 5.20 -28.15 12.43
N PRO A 64 5.18 -28.69 11.19
CA PRO A 64 4.26 -28.25 10.13
C PRO A 64 2.78 -28.22 10.55
N GLN A 65 2.36 -29.11 11.45
CA GLN A 65 1.00 -29.16 11.98
C GLN A 65 0.62 -27.91 12.80
N HIS A 66 1.57 -27.28 13.50
CA HIS A 66 1.34 -26.06 14.28
C HIS A 66 1.09 -24.87 13.36
N LEU A 67 1.81 -24.78 12.23
CA LEU A 67 1.54 -23.81 11.17
C LEU A 67 0.16 -24.00 10.54
N ARG A 68 -0.25 -25.26 10.28
CA ARG A 68 -1.60 -25.52 9.76
C ARG A 68 -2.67 -25.08 10.74
N ARG A 69 -2.51 -25.35 12.04
CA ARG A 69 -3.42 -24.88 13.10
C ARG A 69 -3.50 -23.35 13.15
N TRP A 70 -2.36 -22.66 13.12
CA TRP A 70 -2.30 -21.20 13.03
C TRP A 70 -3.10 -20.68 11.83
N LEU A 71 -2.86 -21.21 10.64
CA LEU A 71 -3.56 -20.75 9.43
C LEU A 71 -5.07 -21.03 9.49
N ILE A 72 -5.48 -22.19 10.01
CA ILE A 72 -6.90 -22.53 10.21
C ILE A 72 -7.55 -21.53 11.18
N GLN A 73 -6.92 -21.24 12.31
CA GLN A 73 -7.44 -20.29 13.29
C GLN A 73 -7.58 -18.88 12.69
N ARG A 74 -6.56 -18.42 11.93
CA ARG A 74 -6.62 -17.14 11.22
C ARG A 74 -7.74 -17.11 10.19
N GLN A 75 -7.96 -18.20 9.47
CA GLN A 75 -9.06 -18.33 8.52
C GLN A 75 -10.43 -18.31 9.21
N GLN A 76 -10.58 -19.02 10.34
CA GLN A 76 -11.80 -19.05 11.14
C GLN A 76 -12.12 -17.68 11.76
N ALA A 77 -11.11 -16.88 12.06
CA ALA A 77 -11.27 -15.49 12.49
C ALA A 77 -11.74 -14.53 11.36
N GLY A 78 -12.02 -15.04 10.15
CA GLY A 78 -12.62 -14.26 9.06
C GLY A 78 -11.67 -13.26 8.40
N VAL A 79 -10.35 -13.44 8.54
CA VAL A 79 -9.38 -12.52 7.92
C VAL A 79 -9.43 -12.60 6.39
N SER A 80 -9.08 -11.50 5.72
CA SER A 80 -9.05 -11.47 4.25
C SER A 80 -8.02 -12.47 3.69
N PRO A 81 -8.17 -12.97 2.44
CA PRO A 81 -7.19 -13.85 1.81
C PRO A 81 -5.76 -13.29 1.79
N GLU A 82 -5.62 -11.97 1.61
CA GLU A 82 -4.32 -11.27 1.65
C GLU A 82 -3.76 -11.26 3.07
N THR A 83 -4.60 -11.03 4.08
CA THR A 83 -4.20 -11.09 5.49
C THR A 83 -3.77 -12.52 5.87
N LEU A 84 -4.47 -13.56 5.41
CA LEU A 84 -4.11 -14.96 5.62
C LEU A 84 -2.78 -15.30 4.92
N HIS A 85 -2.57 -14.80 3.70
CA HIS A 85 -1.31 -14.94 2.98
C HIS A 85 -0.14 -14.31 3.74
N ASN A 86 -0.34 -13.12 4.33
CA ASN A 86 0.66 -12.46 5.15
C ASN A 86 0.89 -13.19 6.48
N ALA A 87 -0.14 -13.81 7.06
CA ALA A 87 -0.02 -14.67 8.24
C ALA A 87 0.83 -15.93 8.00
N TYR A 88 1.04 -16.35 6.75
CA TYR A 88 2.05 -17.36 6.38
C TYR A 88 3.40 -16.71 6.04
N ARG A 89 3.40 -15.71 5.15
CA ARG A 89 4.61 -15.14 4.57
C ARG A 89 5.50 -14.44 5.60
N ASN A 90 4.90 -13.71 6.54
CA ASN A 90 5.65 -12.95 7.53
C ASN A 90 6.35 -13.88 8.54
N PRO A 91 5.67 -14.86 9.17
CA PRO A 91 6.34 -15.89 9.96
C PRO A 91 7.40 -16.68 9.20
N ARG A 92 7.17 -16.99 7.92
CA ARG A 92 8.19 -17.66 7.09
C ARG A 92 9.45 -16.81 6.91
N ALA A 93 9.33 -15.49 6.82
CA ALA A 93 10.48 -14.59 6.70
C ALA A 93 11.32 -14.58 7.99
N PHE A 94 10.66 -14.60 9.15
CA PHE A 94 11.30 -14.80 10.44
C PHE A 94 12.01 -16.16 10.51
N TRP A 95 11.33 -17.24 10.16
CA TRP A 95 11.92 -18.58 10.22
C TRP A 95 13.11 -18.78 9.28
N ASN A 96 13.03 -18.22 8.06
CA ASN A 96 14.15 -18.21 7.12
C ASN A 96 15.36 -17.44 7.68
N TRP A 97 15.13 -16.42 8.51
CA TRP A 97 16.23 -15.75 9.22
C TRP A 97 16.81 -16.66 10.31
N CYS A 98 15.99 -17.32 11.14
CA CYS A 98 16.46 -18.28 12.15
C CYS A 98 17.33 -19.39 11.54
N LEU A 99 16.92 -19.95 10.39
CA LEU A 99 17.70 -20.96 9.66
C LEU A 99 19.06 -20.42 9.18
N ARG A 100 19.09 -19.18 8.66
CA ARG A 100 20.32 -18.55 8.17
C ARG A 100 21.29 -18.20 9.30
N GLU A 101 20.78 -17.74 10.44
CA GLU A 101 21.57 -17.50 11.65
C GLU A 101 21.93 -18.80 12.39
N ARG A 102 21.50 -19.96 11.87
CA ARG A 102 21.76 -21.29 12.44
C ARG A 102 21.19 -21.47 13.86
N LEU A 103 20.13 -20.74 14.20
CA LEU A 103 19.41 -20.91 15.46
C LEU A 103 18.59 -22.20 15.50
N THR A 104 18.26 -22.75 14.33
CA THR A 104 17.59 -24.05 14.16
C THR A 104 17.95 -24.64 12.80
N GLN A 105 17.79 -25.96 12.65
CA GLN A 105 17.82 -26.65 11.35
C GLN A 105 16.41 -27.07 10.90
N ASN A 106 15.41 -26.93 11.77
CA ASN A 106 14.04 -27.34 11.53
C ASN A 106 13.28 -26.28 10.71
N ASN A 107 12.79 -26.68 9.54
CA ASN A 107 11.97 -25.83 8.67
C ASN A 107 10.51 -26.31 8.60
N PRO A 108 9.63 -25.87 9.53
CA PRO A 108 8.23 -26.28 9.53
C PRO A 108 7.43 -25.74 8.33
N PHE A 109 7.94 -24.72 7.62
CA PHE A 109 7.27 -24.10 6.48
C PHE A 109 7.44 -24.88 5.17
N GLU A 110 8.42 -25.78 5.08
CA GLU A 110 8.75 -26.52 3.86
C GLU A 110 7.59 -27.41 3.39
N ARG A 111 6.90 -28.04 4.34
CA ARG A 111 5.79 -29.00 4.09
C ARG A 111 4.40 -28.38 4.22
N VAL A 112 4.30 -27.05 4.33
CA VAL A 112 3.03 -26.34 4.49
C VAL A 112 2.73 -25.55 3.22
N GLU A 113 1.61 -25.89 2.58
CA GLU A 113 1.14 -25.16 1.42
C GLU A 113 0.86 -23.70 1.75
N LYS A 114 1.37 -22.83 0.89
CA LYS A 114 1.16 -21.39 1.01
C LYS A 114 -0.32 -21.06 0.71
N PRO A 115 -1.02 -20.32 1.58
CA PRO A 115 -2.37 -19.84 1.28
C PRO A 115 -2.41 -19.04 -0.03
N LYS A 116 -3.37 -19.33 -0.89
CA LYS A 116 -3.57 -18.57 -2.14
C LYS A 116 -4.29 -17.27 -1.82
N ALA A 117 -3.68 -16.14 -2.18
CA ALA A 117 -4.38 -14.87 -2.27
C ALA A 117 -4.67 -14.61 -3.76
N PRO A 118 -5.94 -14.71 -4.22
CA PRO A 118 -6.25 -14.30 -5.58
C PRO A 118 -5.90 -12.82 -5.74
N PRO A 119 -5.26 -12.42 -6.87
CA PRO A 119 -4.95 -11.02 -7.11
C PRO A 119 -6.25 -10.23 -7.23
N LYS A 120 -6.68 -9.59 -6.13
CA LYS A 120 -7.80 -8.65 -6.16
C LYS A 120 -7.27 -7.29 -6.59
N LEU A 121 -7.22 -7.05 -7.90
CA LEU A 121 -7.05 -5.69 -8.38
C LEU A 121 -8.35 -4.94 -8.12
N LYS A 122 -8.33 -4.01 -7.16
CA LYS A 122 -9.45 -3.09 -7.00
C LYS A 122 -9.58 -2.25 -8.29
N PRO A 123 -10.79 -2.00 -8.79
CA PRO A 123 -10.97 -1.24 -10.01
C PRO A 123 -10.41 0.19 -9.87
N ALA A 124 -10.14 0.80 -11.03
CA ALA A 124 -9.96 2.24 -11.15
C ALA A 124 -11.25 2.97 -10.76
N LEU A 125 -11.15 4.27 -10.47
CA LEU A 125 -12.34 5.12 -10.33
C LEU A 125 -13.05 5.21 -11.68
N THR A 126 -14.39 5.23 -11.64
CA THR A 126 -15.19 5.53 -12.84
C THR A 126 -15.17 7.04 -13.12
N PRO A 127 -15.48 7.48 -14.36
CA PRO A 127 -15.60 8.90 -14.68
C PRO A 127 -16.56 9.64 -13.73
N GLU A 128 -17.70 9.03 -13.40
CA GLU A 128 -18.72 9.59 -12.51
C GLU A 128 -18.19 9.73 -11.08
N GLN A 129 -17.42 8.75 -10.59
CA GLN A 129 -16.78 8.85 -9.27
C GLN A 129 -15.74 9.98 -9.24
N VAL A 130 -14.98 10.17 -10.33
CA VAL A 130 -14.02 11.29 -10.42
C VAL A 130 -14.75 12.63 -10.44
N GLU A 131 -15.86 12.73 -11.17
CA GLU A 131 -16.70 13.93 -11.19
C GLU A 131 -17.27 14.25 -9.80
N GLN A 132 -17.85 13.26 -9.11
CA GLN A 132 -18.33 13.40 -7.73
C GLN A 132 -17.22 13.88 -6.77
N ILE A 133 -16.01 13.34 -6.90
CA ILE A 133 -14.86 13.75 -6.10
C ILE A 133 -14.48 15.20 -6.39
N LEU A 134 -14.41 15.61 -7.67
CA LEU A 134 -14.06 16.97 -8.06
C LEU A 134 -15.11 17.97 -7.62
N HIS A 135 -16.40 17.62 -7.73
CA HIS A 135 -17.53 18.43 -7.25
C HIS A 135 -17.48 18.60 -5.73
N ALA A 136 -17.15 17.55 -4.97
CA ALA A 136 -16.98 17.62 -3.51
C ALA A 136 -15.78 18.48 -3.03
N CYS A 137 -14.96 18.95 -3.97
CA CYS A 137 -13.86 19.89 -3.75
C CYS A 137 -14.16 21.29 -4.29
N GLU A 138 -15.38 21.56 -4.78
CA GLU A 138 -15.74 22.88 -5.28
C GLU A 138 -15.94 23.89 -4.15
N GLY A 139 -15.73 25.15 -4.51
CA GLY A 139 -15.88 26.31 -3.62
C GLY A 139 -14.66 27.21 -3.63
N ARG A 140 -14.77 28.31 -2.88
CA ARG A 140 -13.75 29.38 -2.83
C ARG A 140 -12.88 29.30 -1.58
N HIS A 141 -13.24 28.47 -0.60
CA HIS A 141 -12.45 28.33 0.60
C HIS A 141 -11.12 27.64 0.28
N TRP A 142 -10.02 28.14 0.86
CA TRP A 142 -8.67 27.68 0.51
C TRP A 142 -8.45 26.17 0.74
N LEU A 143 -9.13 25.56 1.71
CA LEU A 143 -9.09 24.11 1.92
C LEU A 143 -9.76 23.31 0.78
N GLN A 144 -10.84 23.84 0.18
CA GLN A 144 -11.49 23.21 -0.98
C GLN A 144 -10.59 23.30 -2.21
N LEU A 145 -9.96 24.47 -2.40
CA LEU A 145 -8.95 24.66 -3.46
C LEU A 145 -7.74 23.73 -3.28
N ARG A 146 -7.24 23.58 -2.04
CA ARG A 146 -6.20 22.60 -1.70
C ARG A 146 -6.63 21.18 -2.06
N ASP A 147 -7.82 20.79 -1.64
CA ASP A 147 -8.35 19.45 -1.88
C ASP A 147 -8.49 19.17 -3.38
N ARG A 148 -9.00 20.15 -4.14
CA ARG A 148 -9.09 20.06 -5.61
C ARG A 148 -7.71 19.91 -6.25
N ALA A 149 -6.75 20.74 -5.85
CA ALA A 149 -5.37 20.67 -6.34
C ALA A 149 -4.72 19.31 -6.04
N LEU A 150 -4.93 18.77 -4.84
CA LEU A 150 -4.43 17.45 -4.45
C LEU A 150 -5.04 16.32 -5.29
N VAL A 151 -6.35 16.34 -5.51
CA VAL A 151 -7.05 15.33 -6.33
C VAL A 151 -6.53 15.37 -7.77
N LEU A 152 -6.48 16.56 -8.37
CA LEU A 152 -6.01 16.72 -9.75
C LEU A 152 -4.56 16.26 -9.89
N LEU A 153 -3.68 16.66 -8.96
CA LEU A 153 -2.29 16.19 -8.97
C LEU A 153 -2.22 14.66 -8.93
N LEU A 154 -2.94 14.01 -8.02
CA LEU A 154 -2.88 12.55 -7.89
C LEU A 154 -3.46 11.80 -9.09
N LEU A 155 -4.49 12.37 -9.74
CA LEU A 155 -5.09 11.82 -10.97
C LEU A 155 -4.17 11.98 -12.18
N ASP A 156 -3.54 13.14 -12.34
CA ASP A 156 -2.73 13.49 -13.50
C ASP A 156 -1.34 12.83 -13.50
N THR A 157 -0.78 12.62 -12.31
CA THR A 157 0.61 12.17 -12.16
C THR A 157 0.76 10.74 -11.66
N GLY A 158 -0.32 10.19 -11.08
CA GLY A 158 -0.28 8.92 -10.37
C GLY A 158 0.69 8.85 -9.20
N LEU A 159 1.18 9.98 -8.65
CA LEU A 159 2.14 10.00 -7.55
C LEU A 159 1.73 9.13 -6.36
N ARG A 160 2.71 8.54 -5.66
CA ARG A 160 2.45 7.94 -4.35
C ARG A 160 2.14 9.06 -3.36
N ILE A 161 1.27 8.81 -2.38
CA ILE A 161 0.87 9.85 -1.41
C ILE A 161 2.04 10.45 -0.63
N HIS A 162 3.10 9.66 -0.36
CA HIS A 162 4.29 10.17 0.30
C HIS A 162 5.17 11.03 -0.62
N GLU A 163 5.13 10.79 -1.93
CA GLU A 163 5.83 11.61 -2.92
C GLU A 163 5.10 12.96 -3.05
N ALA A 164 3.77 12.92 -3.20
CA ALA A 164 2.94 14.12 -3.18
C ALA A 164 3.11 14.93 -1.88
N HIS A 165 3.15 14.26 -0.72
CA HIS A 165 3.36 14.90 0.59
C HIS A 165 4.69 15.65 0.70
N LYS A 166 5.75 15.14 0.09
CA LYS A 166 7.10 15.71 0.17
C LYS A 166 7.31 16.90 -0.76
N LEU A 167 6.35 17.23 -1.63
CA LEU A 167 6.48 18.37 -2.52
C LEU A 167 6.52 19.68 -1.74
N THR A 168 7.34 20.59 -2.23
CA THR A 168 7.44 21.98 -1.77
C THR A 168 6.68 22.92 -2.71
N VAL A 169 6.55 24.18 -2.30
CA VAL A 169 5.97 25.24 -3.15
C VAL A 169 6.81 25.43 -4.43
N ALA A 170 8.14 25.36 -4.31
CA ALA A 170 9.06 25.47 -5.45
C ALA A 170 8.81 24.39 -6.50
N ASP A 171 8.67 23.14 -6.04
CA ASP A 171 8.43 22.00 -6.93
C ASP A 171 7.14 22.22 -7.74
N ALA A 172 6.07 22.69 -7.10
CA ALA A 172 4.78 22.86 -7.73
C ALA A 172 4.69 24.04 -8.72
N ARG A 173 5.60 25.01 -8.62
CA ARG A 173 5.73 26.12 -9.59
C ARG A 173 6.42 25.67 -10.87
N GLN A 174 7.15 24.56 -10.84
CA GLN A 174 7.79 23.98 -12.00
C GLN A 174 6.78 23.16 -12.82
N GLY A 175 6.93 23.14 -14.14
CA GLY A 175 6.13 22.27 -15.02
C GLY A 175 6.48 20.79 -14.90
N THR A 176 7.60 20.48 -14.25
CA THR A 176 8.15 19.13 -14.13
C THR A 176 8.67 18.90 -12.72
N LEU A 177 8.41 17.72 -12.18
CA LEU A 177 8.80 17.28 -10.84
C LEU A 177 9.86 16.19 -10.93
N LEU A 178 10.95 16.32 -10.19
CA LEU A 178 11.94 15.27 -10.01
C LEU A 178 11.61 14.45 -8.76
N ILE A 179 11.08 13.24 -8.95
CA ILE A 179 10.63 12.38 -7.85
C ILE A 179 11.69 11.35 -7.50
N ARG A 180 12.08 11.31 -6.22
CA ARG A 180 13.01 10.31 -5.67
C ARG A 180 12.23 9.13 -5.07
N GLY A 181 12.31 7.98 -5.74
CA GLY A 181 11.70 6.73 -5.33
C GLY A 181 12.56 5.90 -4.37
N LYS A 182 12.10 4.67 -4.07
CA LYS A 182 12.83 3.72 -3.22
C LYS A 182 14.14 3.30 -3.88
N GLY A 183 15.22 3.26 -3.10
CA GLY A 183 16.56 2.88 -3.57
C GLY A 183 17.28 3.97 -4.37
N GLY A 184 16.91 5.24 -4.17
CA GLY A 184 17.59 6.39 -4.79
C GLY A 184 17.23 6.65 -6.26
N LYS A 185 16.39 5.80 -6.88
CA LYS A 185 15.96 5.97 -8.27
C LYS A 185 15.16 7.26 -8.43
N GLN A 186 15.54 8.07 -9.41
CA GLN A 186 14.85 9.31 -9.74
C GLN A 186 13.98 9.11 -10.98
N ARG A 187 12.88 9.85 -11.08
CA ARG A 187 12.06 9.93 -12.29
C ARG A 187 11.47 11.32 -12.46
N MET A 188 11.26 11.71 -13.71
CA MET A 188 10.54 12.93 -14.04
C MET A 188 9.04 12.67 -14.10
N VAL A 189 8.26 13.63 -13.61
CA VAL A 189 6.80 13.63 -13.67
C VAL A 189 6.36 15.00 -14.17
N PHE A 190 5.48 15.04 -15.16
CA PHE A 190 5.05 16.27 -15.79
C PHE A 190 3.71 16.72 -15.21
N LEU A 191 3.52 18.03 -15.06
CA LEU A 191 2.27 18.60 -14.57
C LEU A 191 1.49 19.21 -15.73
N SER A 192 0.25 18.75 -15.93
CA SER A 192 -0.68 19.38 -16.85
C SER A 192 -0.94 20.86 -16.50
N PRO A 193 -1.30 21.70 -17.49
CA PRO A 193 -1.74 23.08 -17.24
C PRO A 193 -2.83 23.19 -16.16
N GLU A 194 -3.77 22.24 -16.13
CA GLU A 194 -4.90 22.18 -15.21
C GLU A 194 -4.45 21.98 -13.76
N VAL A 195 -3.50 21.06 -13.53
CA VAL A 195 -2.92 20.84 -12.20
C VAL A 195 -2.18 22.08 -11.71
N ARG A 196 -1.35 22.68 -12.57
CA ARG A 196 -0.60 23.90 -12.22
C ARG A 196 -1.55 25.04 -11.87
N LEU A 197 -2.62 25.23 -12.65
CA LEU A 197 -3.64 26.24 -12.37
C LEU A 197 -4.34 25.99 -11.02
N ALA A 198 -4.71 24.74 -10.73
CA ALA A 198 -5.36 24.38 -9.48
C ALA A 198 -4.45 24.63 -8.26
N ILE A 199 -3.17 24.23 -8.35
CA ILE A 199 -2.19 24.49 -7.30
C ILE A 199 -1.97 26.00 -7.11
N ASN A 200 -1.84 26.77 -8.20
CA ASN A 200 -1.68 28.22 -8.11
C ASN A 200 -2.87 28.90 -7.45
N ARG A 201 -4.11 28.47 -7.75
CA ARG A 201 -5.32 28.98 -7.07
C ARG A 201 -5.30 28.66 -5.58
N TYR A 202 -4.92 27.45 -5.22
CA TYR A 202 -4.75 27.05 -3.83
C TYR A 202 -3.70 27.92 -3.11
N LEU A 203 -2.49 28.04 -3.67
CA LEU A 203 -1.40 28.80 -3.06
C LEU A 203 -1.76 30.27 -2.87
N LYS A 204 -2.47 30.88 -3.82
CA LYS A 204 -2.95 32.27 -3.71
C LYS A 204 -3.99 32.47 -2.61
N ALA A 205 -4.85 31.48 -2.36
CA ALA A 205 -5.89 31.55 -1.34
C ALA A 205 -5.42 31.09 0.04
N CYS A 206 -4.28 30.41 0.13
CA CYS A 206 -3.73 29.90 1.38
C CYS A 206 -3.37 31.05 2.32
N PRO A 207 -3.88 31.08 3.56
CA PRO A 207 -3.69 32.22 4.47
C PRO A 207 -2.30 32.26 5.13
N TYR A 208 -1.51 31.20 5.01
CA TYR A 208 -0.17 31.12 5.58
C TYR A 208 0.86 31.82 4.70
N PRO A 209 1.88 32.47 5.28
CA PRO A 209 3.02 32.96 4.52
C PRO A 209 3.84 31.76 4.03
N LEU A 210 3.85 31.55 2.72
CA LEU A 210 4.55 30.42 2.08
C LEU A 210 5.81 30.89 1.35
N GLN A 211 6.93 30.27 1.69
CA GLN A 211 8.20 30.38 0.96
C GLN A 211 8.36 29.22 -0.03
N GLU A 212 9.31 29.33 -0.95
CA GLU A 212 9.61 28.28 -1.94
C GLU A 212 9.91 26.91 -1.29
N SER A 213 10.62 26.90 -0.16
CA SER A 213 10.96 25.70 0.60
C SER A 213 9.82 25.17 1.47
N SER A 214 8.70 25.88 1.58
CA SER A 214 7.58 25.48 2.42
C SER A 214 6.93 24.19 1.90
N PRO A 215 6.45 23.29 2.78
CA PRO A 215 5.66 22.15 2.38
C PRO A 215 4.44 22.60 1.57
N LEU A 216 4.17 21.92 0.46
CA LEU A 216 3.11 22.31 -0.45
C LEU A 216 1.72 22.23 0.21
N TRP A 217 1.48 21.20 1.04
CA TRP A 217 0.15 20.91 1.58
C TRP A 217 -0.03 21.41 3.01
N GLN A 218 -0.87 22.44 3.15
CA GLN A 218 -1.24 23.05 4.43
C GLN A 218 -2.63 22.59 4.90
N GLY A 219 -2.84 22.52 6.21
CA GLY A 219 -4.13 22.36 6.87
C GLY A 219 -4.39 23.51 7.83
N GLU A 220 -5.51 23.47 8.55
CA GLU A 220 -5.92 24.54 9.48
C GLU A 220 -4.92 24.85 10.60
N LYS A 221 -3.96 23.95 10.84
CA LYS A 221 -2.91 24.08 11.85
C LYS A 221 -1.51 24.17 11.22
N GLY A 222 -1.41 24.61 9.96
CA GLY A 222 -0.16 24.63 9.21
C GLY A 222 0.13 23.32 8.46
N ALA A 223 1.40 23.00 8.25
CA ALA A 223 1.82 21.96 7.32
C ALA A 223 1.23 20.59 7.67
N LEU A 224 0.66 19.90 6.68
CA LEU A 224 0.09 18.57 6.90
C LEU A 224 1.19 17.54 7.14
N THR A 225 0.99 16.70 8.14
CA THR A 225 1.71 15.42 8.23
C THR A 225 1.24 14.47 7.12
N LEU A 226 2.00 13.41 6.86
CA LEU A 226 1.60 12.38 5.89
C LEU A 226 0.23 11.77 6.24
N ASN A 227 -0.04 11.57 7.54
CA ASN A 227 -1.34 11.07 7.99
C ASN A 227 -2.43 12.13 7.84
N GLY A 228 -2.12 13.41 8.07
CA GLY A 228 -3.01 14.53 7.75
C GLY A 228 -3.43 14.55 6.28
N LEU A 229 -2.48 14.39 5.36
CA LEU A 229 -2.76 14.35 3.92
C LEU A 229 -3.61 13.13 3.52
N LYS A 230 -3.32 11.94 4.09
CA LYS A 230 -4.17 10.75 3.91
C LYS A 230 -5.59 10.98 4.43
N ASN A 231 -5.73 11.66 5.57
CA ASN A 231 -7.03 11.96 6.15
C ASN A 231 -7.80 12.99 5.32
N ALA A 232 -7.12 13.95 4.70
CA ALA A 232 -7.72 14.87 3.73
C ALA A 232 -8.33 14.09 2.55
N VAL A 233 -7.59 13.16 1.93
CA VAL A 233 -8.11 12.29 0.85
C VAL A 233 -9.33 11.48 1.30
N LYS A 234 -9.28 10.89 2.51
CA LYS A 234 -10.44 10.18 3.06
C LYS A 234 -11.62 11.11 3.25
N ALA A 235 -11.42 12.31 3.78
CA ALA A 235 -12.47 13.30 3.99
C ALA A 235 -13.11 13.76 2.67
N ILE A 236 -12.31 13.94 1.61
CA ILE A 236 -12.82 14.22 0.25
C ILE A 236 -13.75 13.08 -0.20
N GLY A 237 -13.30 11.83 -0.14
CA GLY A 237 -14.14 10.69 -0.50
C GLY A 237 -15.40 10.59 0.36
N ARG A 238 -15.31 11.00 1.62
CA ARG A 238 -16.47 11.07 2.51
C ARG A 238 -17.52 12.08 2.05
N ARG A 239 -17.10 13.27 1.61
CA ARG A 239 -17.98 14.33 1.07
C ARG A 239 -18.55 13.94 -0.30
N ALA A 240 -17.75 13.26 -1.13
CA ALA A 240 -18.14 12.83 -2.47
C ALA A 240 -19.08 11.62 -2.52
N GLY A 241 -19.32 10.94 -1.39
CA GLY A 241 -20.03 9.66 -1.38
C GLY A 241 -19.21 8.48 -1.92
N VAL A 242 -17.94 8.68 -2.30
CA VAL A 242 -17.05 7.65 -2.84
C VAL A 242 -16.19 7.06 -1.71
N ARG A 243 -16.59 5.90 -1.18
CA ARG A 243 -15.86 5.21 -0.09
C ARG A 243 -15.67 3.71 -0.38
N PRO A 244 -14.52 3.12 -0.01
CA PRO A 244 -13.34 3.76 0.57
C PRO A 244 -12.48 4.46 -0.49
N LEU A 245 -12.11 5.73 -0.25
CA LEU A 245 -11.17 6.47 -1.10
C LEU A 245 -9.81 6.62 -0.42
N GLY A 246 -8.75 6.39 -1.18
CA GLY A 246 -7.37 6.59 -0.77
C GLY A 246 -6.49 6.85 -1.99
N ALA A 247 -5.27 7.33 -1.77
CA ALA A 247 -4.37 7.73 -2.86
C ALA A 247 -4.05 6.62 -3.88
N HIS A 248 -4.09 5.36 -3.45
CA HIS A 248 -3.94 4.23 -4.37
C HIS A 248 -5.08 4.13 -5.38
N ALA A 249 -6.29 4.62 -5.08
CA ALA A 249 -7.36 4.66 -6.08
C ALA A 249 -6.98 5.57 -7.24
N PHE A 250 -6.55 6.81 -6.97
CA PHE A 250 -6.09 7.75 -8.01
C PHE A 250 -4.92 7.20 -8.83
N ARG A 251 -3.94 6.57 -8.18
CA ARG A 251 -2.81 5.95 -8.88
C ARG A 251 -3.21 4.80 -9.80
N ARG A 252 -4.20 3.99 -9.41
CA ARG A 252 -4.78 2.95 -10.28
C ARG A 252 -5.55 3.58 -11.45
N THR A 253 -6.32 4.63 -11.17
CA THR A 253 -7.06 5.39 -12.18
C THR A 253 -6.11 5.96 -13.22
N PHE A 254 -5.06 6.68 -12.79
CA PHE A 254 -3.99 7.17 -13.66
C PHE A 254 -3.44 6.05 -14.55
N ALA A 255 -3.01 4.93 -13.97
CA ALA A 255 -2.43 3.83 -14.74
C ALA A 255 -3.40 3.26 -15.79
N THR A 256 -4.65 3.01 -15.38
CA THR A 256 -5.66 2.40 -16.25
C THR A 256 -6.08 3.36 -17.36
N TRP A 257 -6.30 4.64 -17.02
CA TRP A 257 -6.75 5.65 -17.98
C TRP A 257 -5.63 6.05 -18.95
N SER A 258 -4.38 6.13 -18.49
CA SER A 258 -3.23 6.36 -19.36
C SER A 258 -3.09 5.27 -20.43
N LEU A 259 -3.21 3.99 -20.04
CA LEU A 259 -3.21 2.87 -21.00
C LEU A 259 -4.39 2.97 -21.99
N ARG A 260 -5.60 3.29 -21.50
CA ARG A 260 -6.79 3.48 -22.35
C ARG A 260 -6.63 4.65 -23.32
N ASN A 261 -5.92 5.69 -22.91
CA ASN A 261 -5.60 6.87 -23.72
C ASN A 261 -4.38 6.66 -24.63
N GLY A 262 -3.81 5.45 -24.68
CA GLY A 262 -2.79 5.07 -25.66
C GLY A 262 -1.34 5.26 -25.22
N ILE A 263 -1.06 5.56 -23.95
CA ILE A 263 0.32 5.45 -23.42
C ILE A 263 0.73 3.97 -23.45
N ASP A 264 1.92 3.67 -23.99
CA ASP A 264 2.47 2.31 -23.91
C ASP A 264 2.99 1.97 -22.50
N LEU A 265 3.17 0.68 -22.29
CA LEU A 265 3.50 0.12 -20.99
C LEU A 265 4.85 0.59 -20.45
N GLU A 266 5.85 0.87 -21.30
CA GLU A 266 7.18 1.28 -20.88
C GLU A 266 7.18 2.74 -20.43
N HIS A 267 6.57 3.65 -21.19
CA HIS A 267 6.42 5.04 -20.75
C HIS A 267 5.61 5.14 -19.46
N LEU A 268 4.53 4.36 -19.32
CA LEU A 268 3.78 4.31 -18.05
C LEU A 268 4.63 3.78 -16.89
N ARG A 269 5.46 2.76 -17.13
CA ARG A 269 6.38 2.22 -16.11
C ARG A 269 7.35 3.28 -15.60
N GLN A 270 7.92 4.06 -16.52
CA GLN A 270 8.83 5.15 -16.20
C GLN A 270 8.12 6.25 -15.40
N LEU A 271 6.95 6.73 -15.85
CA LEU A 271 6.15 7.74 -15.15
C LEU A 271 5.74 7.30 -13.73
N MET A 272 5.36 6.03 -13.58
CA MET A 272 4.98 5.46 -12.28
C MET A 272 6.20 5.14 -11.40
N GLY A 273 7.40 4.99 -11.96
CA GLY A 273 8.59 4.59 -11.20
C GLY A 273 8.46 3.18 -10.63
N HIS A 274 8.02 2.23 -11.47
CA HIS A 274 8.00 0.81 -11.12
C HIS A 274 9.31 0.12 -11.55
N SER A 275 9.86 -0.71 -10.66
CA SER A 275 11.05 -1.52 -10.92
C SER A 275 10.79 -2.65 -11.90
N ASP A 276 9.56 -3.13 -11.94
CA ASP A 276 9.12 -4.25 -12.75
C ASP A 276 7.71 -3.99 -13.30
N TYR A 277 7.27 -4.85 -14.20
CA TYR A 277 5.98 -4.74 -14.88
C TYR A 277 4.84 -5.47 -14.17
N THR A 278 5.08 -6.14 -13.03
CA THR A 278 4.13 -7.09 -12.43
C THR A 278 2.78 -6.44 -12.17
N VAL A 279 2.79 -5.25 -11.55
CA VAL A 279 1.56 -4.50 -11.26
C VAL A 279 0.98 -3.84 -12.53
N LEU A 280 1.83 -3.43 -13.48
CA LEU A 280 1.38 -2.79 -14.72
C LEU A 280 0.66 -3.76 -15.66
N ARG A 281 1.14 -5.01 -15.73
CA ARG A 281 0.46 -6.08 -16.48
C ARG A 281 -0.95 -6.33 -15.98
N GLN A 282 -1.22 -6.12 -14.69
CA GLN A 282 -2.57 -6.23 -14.14
C GLN A 282 -3.49 -5.12 -14.66
N TYR A 283 -2.99 -3.89 -14.85
CA TYR A 283 -3.78 -2.82 -15.48
C TYR A 283 -3.98 -3.06 -16.97
N LEU A 284 -2.94 -3.54 -17.67
CA LEU A 284 -3.03 -3.86 -19.10
C LEU A 284 -4.10 -4.93 -19.36
N ALA A 285 -4.14 -5.99 -18.53
CA ALA A 285 -5.15 -7.03 -18.65
C ALA A 285 -6.60 -6.51 -18.49
N LEU A 286 -6.83 -5.45 -17.71
CA LEU A 286 -8.15 -4.81 -17.62
C LEU A 286 -8.51 -4.14 -18.95
N VAL A 287 -7.59 -3.38 -19.54
CA VAL A 287 -7.81 -2.71 -20.83
C VAL A 287 -8.04 -3.72 -21.96
N GLU A 288 -7.30 -4.82 -21.98
CA GLU A 288 -7.52 -5.90 -22.94
C GLU A 288 -8.89 -6.58 -22.75
N THR A 289 -9.36 -6.70 -21.50
CA THR A 289 -10.70 -7.23 -21.21
C THR A 289 -11.78 -6.31 -21.74
N ASP A 290 -11.63 -4.99 -21.55
CA ASP A 290 -12.54 -3.98 -22.12
C ASP A 290 -12.60 -4.09 -23.65
N LEU A 291 -11.44 -4.22 -24.31
CA LEU A 291 -11.33 -4.36 -25.76
C LEU A 291 -12.02 -5.64 -26.27
N LYS A 292 -11.81 -6.78 -25.58
CA LYS A 292 -12.48 -8.04 -25.91
C LYS A 292 -13.99 -7.92 -25.79
N GLN A 293 -14.49 -7.27 -24.74
CA GLN A 293 -15.92 -7.04 -24.55
C GLN A 293 -16.50 -6.13 -25.63
N ALA A 294 -15.82 -5.02 -25.95
CA ALA A 294 -16.24 -4.11 -27.01
C ALA A 294 -16.30 -4.82 -28.38
N HIS A 295 -15.27 -5.61 -28.72
CA HIS A 295 -15.28 -6.41 -29.95
C HIS A 295 -16.41 -7.45 -29.95
N ALA A 296 -16.64 -8.15 -28.84
CA ALA A 296 -17.74 -9.12 -28.77
C ALA A 296 -19.12 -8.46 -28.94
N GLN A 297 -19.30 -7.23 -28.42
CA GLN A 297 -20.54 -6.48 -28.55
C GLN A 297 -20.72 -5.85 -29.94
N HIS A 298 -19.65 -5.40 -30.59
CA HIS A 298 -19.71 -4.65 -31.85
C HIS A 298 -19.05 -5.39 -33.02
N SER A 299 -18.85 -6.70 -32.91
CA SER A 299 -18.26 -7.50 -33.97
C SER A 299 -19.06 -7.32 -35.27
N PRO A 300 -18.42 -6.99 -36.40
CA PRO A 300 -19.11 -6.87 -37.69
C PRO A 300 -19.93 -8.11 -38.06
N LEU A 301 -19.50 -9.29 -37.57
CA LEU A 301 -20.18 -10.57 -37.81
C LEU A 301 -21.36 -10.83 -36.86
N ARG A 302 -21.58 -10.00 -35.84
CA ARG A 302 -22.67 -10.17 -34.87
C ARG A 302 -24.05 -10.10 -35.53
N ASN A 303 -24.20 -9.24 -36.55
CA ASN A 303 -25.45 -9.09 -37.30
C ASN A 303 -25.73 -10.29 -38.22
N LEU A 304 -24.71 -11.06 -38.59
CA LEU A 304 -24.85 -12.25 -39.45
C LEU A 304 -25.34 -13.47 -38.67
N ARG A 305 -25.21 -13.49 -37.33
CA ARG A 305 -25.67 -14.59 -36.45
C ARG A 305 -27.12 -14.49 -36.00
N LYS A 306 -27.81 -13.38 -36.31
CA LYS A 306 -29.22 -13.15 -35.95
C LYS A 306 -30.21 -13.48 -37.08
N ARG A 307 -29.73 -14.11 -38.16
CA ARG A 307 -30.55 -14.74 -39.21
C ARG A 307 -30.55 -16.24 -39.00
#